data_AF-A0A5E7ZX46-F1
#
_entry.id   AF-A0A5E7ZX46-F1
#
_cell.length_a   1.000
_cell.length_b   1.000
_cell.length_c   1.000
_cell.angle_alpha   90.00
_cell.angle_beta   90.00
_cell.angle_gamma   90.00
#
_symmetry.space_group_name_H-M   'P 1'
#
loop_
_entity.id
_entity.type
_entity.pdbx_description
1 polymer ?
#
loop_
_entity_poly.entity_id
_entity_poly.type
_entity_poly.pdbx_seq_one_letter_code
_entity_poly.pdbx_strand_id
1 'polypeptide(L)'
;MDQVIGSLNGVDFTLGGALLELSYLLAALLFVVGLRLLSHPETARKGNFYAAAGMFLAMVTTLLLHKDSQGEAIPLANVWIILAALGVGTVLGWVMALRIQMTAMPQMVSFYNATGGAASALVAMLEFPNTDMGNVGSALATLLGLIVGSVAFSGSMLAYGKLDGKVGDTVSGWMKYLNLLLLLVVVGLSAYMMASGQTAGELSWALYLLLGISLVYGITFVMPIGGADMPVVISLLNSLTGIAATMAGFIYSNQAMILGGILVGAAGTILTVLMCNAMNRSLLNVILGAFGGAGASAGTGPEGDMKEISMSDAAILLSYSKSVVIVPGYGLAVAQAQHVCHELDMLLADKGVQVKYAIHPVAGRMPGHMNVLLAEADVPYSQLVEMDDINTEIANTDVVVVIGANDVVNPAAINNPGSPIAGMPIINAHFARNIIVMKRGRGKGYAGIENELFFDPKTRLLFGNAKDTLQKLASEVKSLH
;
A
#
# COMPACT_ATOMS: atom_id res chain seq x y z
N MET A 1 23.81 25.51 26.73
CA MET A 1 22.52 25.16 26.09
C MET A 1 21.37 25.95 26.69
N ASP A 2 21.43 26.28 27.98
CA ASP A 2 20.46 27.17 28.65
C ASP A 2 20.76 28.67 28.51
N GLN A 3 21.72 29.03 27.65
CA GLN A 3 22.08 30.42 27.42
C GLN A 3 20.96 31.08 26.62
N VAL A 4 20.33 32.10 27.19
CA VAL A 4 19.29 32.91 26.54
C VAL A 4 19.95 33.78 25.47
N ILE A 5 19.58 33.56 24.21
CA ILE A 5 20.12 34.28 23.04
C ILE A 5 19.32 35.56 22.78
N GLY A 6 18.06 35.62 23.24
CA GLY A 6 17.21 36.80 23.16
C GLY A 6 15.82 36.55 23.76
N SER A 7 15.07 37.64 23.97
CA SER A 7 13.67 37.59 24.41
C SER A 7 12.79 38.22 23.33
N LEU A 8 11.75 37.51 22.90
CA LEU A 8 10.78 37.98 21.92
C LEU A 8 9.39 37.82 22.55
N ASN A 9 8.68 38.94 22.71
CA ASN A 9 7.37 39.01 23.37
C ASN A 9 7.34 38.39 24.79
N GLY A 10 8.43 38.48 25.54
CA GLY A 10 8.50 38.00 26.93
C GLY A 10 8.80 36.50 27.08
N VAL A 11 9.18 35.81 25.99
CA VAL A 11 9.63 34.41 26.01
C VAL A 11 11.14 34.37 25.74
N ASP A 12 11.89 33.75 26.66
CA ASP A 12 13.34 33.61 26.58
C ASP A 12 13.72 32.46 25.63
N PHE A 13 14.45 32.79 24.57
CA PHE A 13 14.95 31.80 23.60
C PHE A 13 16.29 31.24 24.06
N THR A 14 16.31 29.97 24.46
CA THR A 14 17.55 29.27 24.79
C THR A 14 18.23 28.70 23.54
N LEU A 15 19.56 28.62 23.57
CA LEU A 15 20.34 27.98 22.49
C LEU A 15 19.94 26.51 22.25
N GLY A 16 19.57 25.79 23.30
CA GLY A 16 19.04 24.42 23.20
C GLY A 16 17.70 24.36 22.47
N GLY A 17 16.74 25.23 22.83
CA GLY A 17 15.44 25.29 22.16
C GLY A 17 15.53 25.69 20.69
N ALA A 18 16.39 26.67 20.36
CA ALA A 18 16.63 27.06 18.97
C ALA A 18 17.23 25.92 18.13
N LEU A 19 18.20 25.17 18.69
CA LEU A 19 18.77 24.00 18.03
C LEU A 19 17.74 22.87 17.85
N LEU A 20 16.84 22.68 18.81
CA LEU A 20 15.76 21.70 18.72
C LEU A 20 14.81 22.04 17.56
N GLU A 21 14.29 23.27 17.50
CA GLU A 21 13.40 23.70 16.41
C GLU A 21 14.08 23.65 15.04
N LEU A 22 15.34 24.09 14.95
CA LEU A 22 16.12 23.98 13.72
C LEU A 22 16.31 22.53 13.29
N SER A 23 16.51 21.62 14.24
CA SER A 23 16.64 20.19 13.94
C SER A 23 15.34 19.58 13.41
N TYR A 24 14.18 20.01 13.92
CA TYR A 24 12.87 19.59 13.42
C TYR A 24 12.61 20.12 12.01
N LEU A 25 12.95 21.38 11.75
CA LEU A 25 12.87 21.94 10.41
C LEU A 25 13.80 21.19 9.43
N LEU A 26 15.04 20.90 9.83
CA LEU A 26 15.97 20.15 9.01
C LEU A 26 15.48 18.71 8.76
N ALA A 27 14.97 18.04 9.78
CA ALA A 27 14.36 16.71 9.65
C ALA A 27 13.18 16.72 8.67
N ALA A 28 12.30 17.73 8.75
CA ALA A 28 11.19 17.90 7.83
C ALA A 28 11.65 18.09 6.38
N LEU A 29 12.69 18.91 6.14
CA LEU A 29 13.29 19.07 4.82
C LEU A 29 13.90 17.75 4.30
N LEU A 30 14.56 16.99 5.18
CA LEU A 30 15.11 15.67 4.85
C LEU A 30 14.01 14.67 4.48
N PHE A 31 12.83 14.71 5.11
CA PHE A 31 11.68 13.90 4.71
C PHE A 31 11.17 14.27 3.32
N VAL A 32 11.05 15.57 3.01
CA VAL A 32 10.63 16.04 1.67
C VAL A 32 11.62 15.59 0.59
N VAL A 33 12.92 15.79 0.83
CA VAL A 33 13.97 15.35 -0.10
C VAL A 33 13.97 13.83 -0.24
N GLY A 34 13.81 13.11 0.88
CA GLY A 34 13.71 11.66 0.90
C GLY A 34 12.58 11.14 0.02
N LEU A 35 11.36 11.65 0.22
CA LEU A 35 10.18 11.30 -0.58
C LEU A 35 10.35 11.63 -2.06
N ARG A 36 10.93 12.81 -2.38
CA ARG A 36 11.19 13.19 -3.77
C ARG A 36 12.14 12.21 -4.44
N LEU A 37 13.21 11.79 -3.76
CA LEU A 37 14.19 10.85 -4.31
C LEU A 37 13.67 9.41 -4.37
N LEU A 38 12.66 9.04 -3.56
CA LEU A 38 11.99 7.74 -3.61
C LEU A 38 11.10 7.58 -4.86
N SER A 39 10.72 8.67 -5.53
CA SER A 39 9.89 8.59 -6.74
C SER A 39 10.64 8.09 -7.99
N HIS A 40 11.97 7.99 -7.94
CA HIS A 40 12.80 7.52 -9.06
C HIS A 40 13.68 6.34 -8.62
N PRO A 41 13.71 5.22 -9.38
CA PRO A 41 14.48 4.02 -9.00
C PRO A 41 15.96 4.27 -8.73
N GLU A 42 16.62 5.10 -9.54
CA GLU A 42 18.06 5.39 -9.42
C GLU A 42 18.42 6.11 -8.12
N THR A 43 17.53 6.96 -7.62
CA THR A 43 17.75 7.76 -6.41
C THR A 43 17.08 7.17 -5.17
N ALA A 44 16.29 6.11 -5.30
CA ALA A 44 15.47 5.55 -4.22
C ALA A 44 16.28 5.18 -2.98
N ARG A 45 17.47 4.56 -3.15
CA ARG A 45 18.36 4.22 -2.02
C ARG A 45 18.82 5.46 -1.26
N LYS A 46 19.19 6.53 -1.97
CA LYS A 46 19.59 7.81 -1.36
C LYS A 46 18.39 8.44 -0.65
N GLY A 47 17.21 8.41 -1.27
CA GLY A 47 15.98 8.93 -0.69
C GLY A 47 15.66 8.29 0.66
N ASN A 48 15.74 6.96 0.74
CA ASN A 48 15.55 6.23 2.00
C ASN A 48 16.57 6.66 3.08
N PHE A 49 17.83 6.84 2.70
CA PHE A 49 18.87 7.30 3.63
C PHE A 49 18.58 8.71 4.17
N TYR A 50 18.16 9.66 3.32
CA TYR A 50 17.80 11.01 3.78
C TYR A 50 16.61 11.00 4.75
N ALA A 51 15.58 10.20 4.46
CA ALA A 51 14.44 10.05 5.36
C ALA A 51 14.86 9.43 6.71
N ALA A 52 15.69 8.40 6.69
CA ALA A 52 16.22 7.78 7.91
C ALA A 52 17.09 8.75 8.73
N ALA A 53 17.95 9.53 8.07
CA ALA A 53 18.76 10.55 8.71
C ALA A 53 17.91 11.65 9.36
N GLY A 54 16.83 12.08 8.69
CA GLY A 54 15.87 13.03 9.25
C GLY A 54 15.18 12.51 10.52
N MET A 55 14.72 11.25 10.50
CA MET A 55 14.12 10.61 11.67
C MET A 55 15.12 10.48 12.82
N PHE A 56 16.33 10.01 12.53
CA PHE A 56 17.38 9.86 13.53
C PHE A 56 17.76 11.21 14.17
N LEU A 57 17.91 12.27 13.35
CA LEU A 57 18.17 13.62 13.82
C LEU A 57 17.09 14.08 14.79
N ALA A 58 15.81 14.01 14.39
CA ALA A 58 14.69 14.42 15.22
C ALA A 58 14.64 13.65 16.55
N MET A 59 14.82 12.32 16.52
CA MET A 59 14.81 11.51 17.73
C MET A 59 15.94 11.88 18.70
N VAL A 60 17.16 12.04 18.20
CA VAL A 60 18.33 12.36 19.03
C VAL A 60 18.19 13.76 19.63
N THR A 61 17.75 14.74 18.86
CA THR A 61 17.59 16.10 19.38
C THR A 61 16.43 16.21 20.35
N THR A 62 15.31 15.51 20.14
CA THR A 62 14.25 15.41 21.15
C THR A 62 14.79 14.80 22.45
N LEU A 63 15.53 13.69 22.38
CA LEU A 63 16.05 13.03 23.58
C LEU A 63 17.03 13.91 24.39
N LEU A 64 17.84 14.71 23.72
CA LEU A 64 18.91 15.50 24.35
C LEU A 64 18.51 16.93 24.72
N LEU A 65 17.62 17.54 23.94
CA LEU A 65 17.33 18.98 24.02
C LEU A 65 15.93 19.29 24.53
N HIS A 66 15.01 18.32 24.54
CA HIS A 66 13.65 18.56 25.02
C HIS A 66 13.65 18.85 26.52
N LYS A 67 12.87 19.86 26.88
CA LYS A 67 12.64 20.30 28.25
C LYS A 67 11.15 20.39 28.49
N ASP A 68 10.74 20.05 29.70
CA ASP A 68 9.33 20.17 30.10
C ASP A 68 8.90 21.64 30.29
N SER A 69 7.63 21.84 30.65
CA SER A 69 7.06 23.17 30.92
C SER A 69 7.71 23.89 32.10
N GLN A 70 8.51 23.20 32.92
CA GLN A 70 9.29 23.77 34.03
C GLN A 70 10.77 24.00 33.66
N GLY A 71 11.16 23.68 32.42
CA GLY A 71 12.53 23.84 31.91
C GLY A 71 13.49 22.71 32.30
N GLU A 72 12.98 21.66 32.95
CA GLU A 72 13.74 20.50 33.39
C GLU A 72 13.98 19.53 32.23
N ALA A 73 15.17 18.94 32.21
CA ALA A 73 15.50 17.91 31.24
C ALA A 73 14.83 16.58 31.59
N ILE A 74 14.73 15.69 30.60
CA ILE A 74 14.19 14.34 30.81
C ILE A 74 14.98 13.64 31.92
N PRO A 75 14.32 13.13 32.99
CA PRO A 75 15.01 12.44 34.07
C PRO A 75 15.81 11.25 33.55
N LEU A 76 17.02 11.04 34.09
CA LEU A 76 17.91 9.93 33.70
C LEU A 76 17.22 8.55 33.73
N ALA A 77 16.33 8.33 34.69
CA ALA A 77 15.54 7.09 34.77
C ALA A 77 14.64 6.90 33.53
N ASN A 78 13.98 7.97 33.07
CA ASN A 78 13.11 7.94 31.89
C ASN A 78 13.93 7.79 30.60
N VAL A 79 15.13 8.37 30.53
CA VAL A 79 16.05 8.17 29.40
C VAL A 79 16.37 6.68 29.21
N TRP A 80 16.67 5.95 30.29
CA TRP A 80 16.91 4.50 30.21
C TRP A 80 15.69 3.71 29.74
N ILE A 81 14.48 4.09 30.20
CA ILE A 81 13.23 3.46 29.75
C ILE A 81 13.00 3.70 28.26
N ILE A 82 13.22 4.94 27.79
CA ILE A 82 13.10 5.30 26.36
C ILE A 82 14.09 4.49 25.53
N LEU A 83 15.36 4.43 25.92
CA LEU A 83 16.38 3.67 25.20
C LEU A 83 16.08 2.16 25.20
N ALA A 84 15.58 1.61 26.29
CA ALA A 84 15.16 0.21 26.36
C ALA A 84 13.97 -0.07 25.43
N ALA A 85 12.95 0.79 25.43
CA ALA A 85 11.79 0.65 24.56
C ALA A 85 12.17 0.77 23.07
N LEU A 86 13.01 1.75 22.72
CA LEU A 86 13.57 1.89 21.38
C LEU A 86 14.37 0.66 20.96
N GLY A 87 15.25 0.16 21.85
CA GLY A 87 16.05 -1.04 21.60
C GLY A 87 15.19 -2.27 21.32
N VAL A 88 14.18 -2.52 22.15
CA VAL A 88 13.24 -3.65 21.96
C VAL A 88 12.46 -3.48 20.66
N GLY A 89 11.92 -2.29 20.39
CA GLY A 89 11.17 -2.00 19.16
C GLY A 89 12.03 -2.17 17.90
N THR A 90 13.26 -1.66 17.91
CA THR A 90 14.21 -1.80 16.80
C THR A 90 14.58 -3.26 16.57
N VAL A 91 14.89 -4.04 17.62
CA VAL A 91 15.23 -5.46 17.48
C VAL A 91 14.07 -6.26 16.91
N LEU A 92 12.85 -6.08 17.43
CA LEU A 92 11.66 -6.77 16.95
C LEU A 92 11.37 -6.42 15.48
N GLY A 93 11.35 -5.12 15.15
CA GLY A 93 11.12 -4.65 13.78
C GLY A 93 12.19 -5.15 12.80
N TRP A 94 13.46 -5.12 13.21
CA TRP A 94 14.58 -5.61 12.40
C TRP A 94 14.48 -7.11 12.11
N VAL A 95 14.20 -7.93 13.13
CA VAL A 95 14.03 -9.38 12.96
C VAL A 95 12.84 -9.70 12.07
N MET A 96 11.72 -8.98 12.21
CA MET A 96 10.54 -9.15 11.37
C MET A 96 10.82 -8.77 9.91
N ALA A 97 11.53 -7.66 9.68
CA ALA A 97 11.88 -7.20 8.34
C ALA A 97 12.81 -8.17 7.59
N LEU A 98 13.77 -8.80 8.29
CA LEU A 98 14.69 -9.77 7.67
C LEU A 98 14.07 -11.13 7.37
N ARG A 99 12.96 -11.49 8.04
CA ARG A 99 12.36 -12.82 7.94
C ARG A 99 11.15 -12.90 7.01
N ILE A 100 10.58 -11.76 6.59
CA ILE A 100 9.40 -11.78 5.74
C ILE A 100 9.76 -12.15 4.29
N GLN A 101 8.91 -12.96 3.67
CA GLN A 101 8.98 -13.25 2.24
C GLN A 101 8.43 -12.08 1.41
N MET A 102 9.00 -11.82 0.23
CA MET A 102 8.62 -10.68 -0.62
C MET A 102 7.15 -10.74 -1.10
N THR A 103 6.55 -11.92 -1.21
CA THR A 103 5.12 -12.09 -1.49
C THR A 103 4.18 -11.67 -0.37
N ALA A 104 4.69 -11.66 0.86
CA ALA A 104 3.97 -11.24 2.06
C ALA A 104 4.28 -9.78 2.44
N MET A 105 4.89 -9.00 1.54
CA MET A 105 5.11 -7.57 1.75
C MET A 105 3.82 -6.77 2.00
N PRO A 106 2.69 -7.02 1.29
CA PRO A 106 1.46 -6.24 1.52
C PRO A 106 0.94 -6.30 2.96
N GLN A 107 0.94 -7.50 3.56
CA GLN A 107 0.49 -7.68 4.94
C GLN A 107 1.45 -7.04 5.94
N MET A 108 2.77 -7.12 5.73
CA MET A 108 3.72 -6.44 6.61
C MET A 108 3.60 -4.92 6.59
N VAL A 109 3.35 -4.33 5.42
CA VAL A 109 3.07 -2.88 5.31
C VAL A 109 1.84 -2.52 6.13
N SER A 110 0.77 -3.32 6.04
CA SER A 110 -0.42 -3.13 6.88
C SER A 110 -0.09 -3.23 8.37
N PHE A 111 0.71 -4.21 8.79
CA PHE A 111 1.09 -4.37 10.19
C PHE A 111 1.88 -3.17 10.74
N TYR A 112 2.90 -2.70 10.00
CA TYR A 112 3.65 -1.52 10.41
C TYR A 112 2.76 -0.26 10.46
N ASN A 113 1.83 -0.12 9.52
CA ASN A 113 0.85 0.95 9.58
C ASN A 113 -0.02 0.87 10.84
N ALA A 114 -0.44 -0.33 11.23
CA ALA A 114 -1.20 -0.53 12.46
C ALA A 114 -0.42 -0.03 13.68
N THR A 115 0.87 -0.36 13.78
CA THR A 115 1.71 0.10 14.90
C THR A 115 1.85 1.62 14.96
N GLY A 116 1.93 2.30 13.81
CA GLY A 116 1.92 3.76 13.74
C GLY A 116 0.59 4.37 14.20
N GLY A 117 -0.54 3.79 13.79
CA GLY A 117 -1.87 4.20 14.27
C GLY A 117 -2.02 4.03 15.78
N ALA A 118 -1.55 2.90 16.33
CA ALA A 118 -1.57 2.64 17.76
C ALA A 118 -0.70 3.65 18.53
N ALA A 119 0.49 3.98 18.02
CA ALA A 119 1.36 4.98 18.65
C ALA A 119 0.66 6.35 18.75
N SER A 120 0.03 6.83 17.66
CA SER A 120 -0.72 8.09 17.66
C SER A 120 -1.92 8.07 18.60
N ALA A 121 -2.65 6.94 18.67
CA ALA A 121 -3.76 6.78 19.61
C ALA A 121 -3.28 6.80 21.07
N LEU A 122 -2.19 6.10 21.38
CA LEU A 122 -1.60 6.08 22.72
C LEU A 122 -1.08 7.45 23.14
N VAL A 123 -0.46 8.20 22.23
CA VAL A 123 -0.06 9.60 22.47
C VAL A 123 -1.27 10.46 22.83
N ALA A 124 -2.35 10.37 22.05
CA ALA A 124 -3.57 11.12 22.34
C ALA A 124 -4.21 10.72 23.69
N MET A 125 -4.17 9.43 24.05
CA MET A 125 -4.63 8.99 25.37
C MET A 125 -3.77 9.52 26.52
N LEU A 126 -2.44 9.51 26.33
CA LEU A 126 -1.49 9.97 27.33
C LEU A 126 -1.64 11.47 27.62
N GLU A 127 -1.86 12.27 26.57
CA GLU A 127 -1.96 13.73 26.70
C GLU A 127 -3.37 14.23 27.02
N PHE A 128 -4.40 13.39 26.88
CA PHE A 128 -5.78 13.79 27.15
C PHE A 128 -5.98 14.47 28.53
N PRO A 129 -5.40 13.99 29.65
CA PRO A 129 -5.54 14.65 30.94
C PRO A 129 -4.98 16.08 31.00
N ASN A 130 -4.00 16.40 30.15
CA ASN A 130 -3.37 17.71 30.06
C ASN A 130 -4.00 18.59 28.96
N THR A 131 -4.95 18.04 28.20
CA THR A 131 -5.57 18.74 27.08
C THR A 131 -6.52 19.81 27.57
N ASP A 132 -6.35 21.03 27.06
CA ASP A 132 -7.27 22.13 27.33
C ASP A 132 -8.56 21.94 26.53
N MET A 133 -9.60 21.41 27.19
CA MET A 133 -10.94 21.23 26.59
C MET A 133 -11.62 22.55 26.20
N GLY A 134 -11.17 23.69 26.74
CA GLY A 134 -11.66 25.02 26.35
C GLY A 134 -11.05 25.51 25.04
N ASN A 135 -9.86 25.01 24.68
CA ASN A 135 -9.23 25.29 23.40
C ASN A 135 -9.67 24.26 22.36
N VAL A 136 -10.55 24.71 21.46
CA VAL A 136 -11.09 23.89 20.35
C VAL A 136 -9.98 23.19 19.56
N GLY A 137 -8.85 23.85 19.30
CA GLY A 137 -7.74 23.28 18.55
C GLY A 137 -7.05 22.13 19.30
N SER A 138 -6.77 22.31 20.59
CA SER A 138 -6.11 21.30 21.43
C SER A 138 -7.02 20.08 21.64
N ALA A 139 -8.29 20.32 21.96
CA ALA A 139 -9.29 19.26 22.12
C ALA A 139 -9.47 18.46 20.81
N LEU A 140 -9.60 19.15 19.68
CA LEU A 140 -9.82 18.51 18.38
C LEU A 140 -8.60 17.71 17.92
N ALA A 141 -7.38 18.22 18.11
CA ALA A 141 -6.17 17.48 17.79
C ALA A 141 -6.09 16.17 18.61
N THR A 142 -6.36 16.23 19.90
CA THR A 142 -6.31 15.06 20.79
C THR A 142 -7.40 14.03 20.44
N LEU A 143 -8.65 14.47 20.28
CA LEU A 143 -9.75 13.58 19.95
C LEU A 143 -9.59 12.95 18.55
N LEU A 144 -9.19 13.73 17.53
CA LEU A 144 -8.94 13.18 16.20
C LEU A 144 -7.71 12.27 16.16
N GLY A 145 -6.64 12.59 16.90
CA GLY A 145 -5.47 11.72 17.04
C GLY A 145 -5.86 10.34 17.59
N LEU A 146 -6.72 10.32 18.63
CA LEU A 146 -7.26 9.09 19.21
C LEU A 146 -8.11 8.32 18.20
N ILE A 147 -9.11 8.97 17.60
CA ILE A 147 -10.08 8.32 16.72
C ILE A 147 -9.39 7.77 15.47
N VAL A 148 -8.66 8.62 14.76
CA VAL A 148 -8.02 8.25 13.49
C VAL A 148 -6.91 7.22 13.73
N GLY A 149 -6.12 7.38 14.80
CA GLY A 149 -5.11 6.40 15.19
C GLY A 149 -5.70 5.03 15.52
N SER A 150 -6.79 4.99 16.28
CA SER A 150 -7.47 3.75 16.67
C SER A 150 -8.11 3.03 15.48
N VAL A 151 -8.77 3.78 14.60
CA VAL A 151 -9.36 3.26 13.36
C VAL A 151 -8.28 2.70 12.43
N ALA A 152 -7.17 3.43 12.29
CA ALA A 152 -6.05 2.97 11.49
C ALA A 152 -5.42 1.70 12.06
N PHE A 153 -5.21 1.63 13.38
CA PHE A 153 -4.69 0.44 14.05
C PHE A 153 -5.57 -0.79 13.82
N SER A 154 -6.86 -0.72 14.20
CA SER A 154 -7.73 -1.89 14.16
C SER A 154 -8.10 -2.29 12.73
N GLY A 155 -8.28 -1.31 11.83
CA GLY A 155 -8.49 -1.55 10.41
C GLY A 155 -7.29 -2.21 9.74
N SER A 156 -6.07 -1.74 10.03
CA SER A 156 -4.85 -2.32 9.46
C SER A 156 -4.54 -3.72 10.02
N MET A 157 -4.93 -4.02 11.26
CA MET A 157 -4.84 -5.39 11.80
C MET A 157 -5.82 -6.33 11.10
N LEU A 158 -7.03 -5.88 10.76
CA LEU A 158 -7.98 -6.69 10.00
C LEU A 158 -7.51 -6.92 8.57
N ALA A 159 -6.99 -5.87 7.90
CA ALA A 159 -6.42 -5.99 6.56
C ALA A 159 -5.22 -6.96 6.53
N TYR A 160 -4.35 -6.93 7.54
CA TYR A 160 -3.30 -7.93 7.74
C TYR A 160 -3.88 -9.36 7.80
N GLY A 161 -4.89 -9.59 8.64
CA GLY A 161 -5.52 -10.90 8.78
C GLY A 161 -6.18 -11.42 7.51
N LYS A 162 -6.77 -10.53 6.69
CA LYS A 162 -7.36 -10.89 5.39
C LYS A 162 -6.30 -11.28 4.36
N LEU A 163 -5.21 -10.53 4.27
CA LEU A 163 -4.15 -10.83 3.32
C LEU A 163 -3.40 -12.12 3.67
N ASP A 164 -3.24 -12.40 4.96
CA ASP A 164 -2.65 -13.65 5.49
C ASP A 164 -3.61 -14.85 5.40
N GLY A 165 -4.85 -14.64 4.94
CA GLY A 165 -5.85 -15.70 4.79
C GLY A 165 -6.48 -16.21 6.09
N LYS A 166 -6.18 -15.58 7.23
CA LYS A 166 -6.75 -15.90 8.55
C LYS A 166 -8.17 -15.38 8.72
N VAL A 167 -8.52 -14.31 8.00
CA VAL A 167 -9.85 -13.68 8.01
C VAL A 167 -10.48 -13.81 6.63
N GLY A 168 -11.69 -14.35 6.56
CA GLY A 168 -12.43 -14.48 5.31
C GLY A 168 -13.09 -13.19 4.84
N ASP A 169 -13.56 -13.19 3.60
CA ASP A 169 -14.36 -12.11 3.02
C ASP A 169 -15.81 -12.24 3.47
N THR A 170 -16.19 -11.55 4.55
CA THR A 170 -17.59 -11.42 4.99
C THR A 170 -18.18 -10.11 4.52
N VAL A 171 -18.98 -10.16 3.46
CA VAL A 171 -19.77 -9.02 2.99
C VAL A 171 -21.19 -9.17 3.53
N SER A 172 -21.64 -8.22 4.35
CA SER A 172 -23.02 -8.22 4.85
C SER A 172 -23.65 -6.84 4.71
N GLY A 173 -24.81 -6.77 4.05
CA GLY A 173 -25.47 -5.49 3.72
C GLY A 173 -25.85 -4.63 4.93
N TRP A 174 -26.02 -5.23 6.12
CA TRP A 174 -26.32 -4.48 7.34
C TRP A 174 -25.10 -3.74 7.92
N MET A 175 -23.87 -4.12 7.53
CA MET A 175 -22.65 -3.49 8.03
C MET A 175 -22.58 -1.99 7.68
N LYS A 176 -23.23 -1.54 6.59
CA LYS A 176 -23.32 -0.11 6.26
C LYS A 176 -24.04 0.68 7.35
N TYR A 177 -25.18 0.17 7.81
CA TYR A 177 -25.95 0.84 8.85
C TYR A 177 -25.20 0.83 10.18
N LEU A 178 -24.52 -0.28 10.49
CA LEU A 178 -23.64 -0.35 11.67
C LEU A 178 -22.50 0.68 11.58
N ASN A 179 -21.78 0.74 10.45
CA ASN A 179 -20.68 1.68 10.26
C ASN A 179 -21.16 3.13 10.34
N LEU A 180 -22.30 3.46 9.73
CA LEU A 180 -22.87 4.80 9.82
C LEU A 180 -23.27 5.15 11.26
N LEU A 181 -23.89 4.22 11.98
CA LEU A 181 -24.27 4.39 13.38
C LEU A 181 -23.02 4.62 14.24
N LEU A 182 -22.00 3.77 14.13
CA LEU A 182 -20.75 3.90 14.89
C LEU A 182 -20.05 5.23 14.59
N LEU A 183 -20.00 5.66 13.32
CA LEU A 183 -19.45 6.96 12.95
C LEU A 183 -20.20 8.12 13.61
N LEU A 184 -21.55 8.09 13.59
CA LEU A 184 -22.37 9.10 14.25
C LEU A 184 -22.15 9.12 15.76
N VAL A 185 -21.99 7.95 16.39
CA VAL A 185 -21.68 7.85 17.83
C VAL A 185 -20.30 8.41 18.15
N VAL A 186 -19.28 8.10 17.34
CA VAL A 186 -17.92 8.65 17.51
C VAL A 186 -17.92 10.17 17.40
N VAL A 187 -18.56 10.73 16.36
CA VAL A 187 -18.66 12.17 16.14
C VAL A 187 -19.50 12.84 17.25
N GLY A 188 -20.63 12.23 17.61
CA GLY A 188 -21.53 12.74 18.64
C GLY A 188 -20.88 12.75 20.03
N LEU A 189 -20.15 11.70 20.38
CA LEU A 189 -19.41 11.62 21.65
C LEU A 189 -18.28 12.64 21.70
N SER A 190 -17.56 12.83 20.59
CA SER A 190 -16.51 13.86 20.49
C SER A 190 -17.08 15.27 20.64
N ALA A 191 -18.20 15.56 19.97
CA ALA A 191 -18.89 16.84 20.10
C ALA A 191 -19.43 17.05 21.52
N TYR A 192 -19.95 16.01 22.17
CA TYR A 192 -20.35 16.06 23.58
C TYR A 192 -19.17 16.39 24.49
N MET A 193 -18.02 15.72 24.33
CA MET A 193 -16.82 15.98 25.13
C MET A 193 -16.40 17.45 25.02
N MET A 194 -16.39 18.01 23.80
CA MET A 194 -16.03 19.41 23.56
C MET A 194 -17.08 20.42 24.06
N ALA A 195 -18.37 20.09 24.00
CA ALA A 195 -19.46 21.00 24.36
C ALA A 195 -19.89 20.91 25.84
N SER A 196 -19.50 19.85 26.54
CA SER A 196 -19.95 19.56 27.91
C SER A 196 -19.49 20.59 28.95
N GLY A 197 -18.44 21.37 28.65
CA GLY A 197 -17.79 22.28 29.60
C GLY A 197 -17.11 21.58 30.77
N GLN A 198 -17.00 20.24 30.73
CA GLN A 198 -16.35 19.43 31.76
C GLN A 198 -14.85 19.41 31.57
N THR A 199 -14.13 19.16 32.66
CA THR A 199 -12.68 19.00 32.62
C THR A 199 -12.28 17.66 32.01
N ALA A 200 -11.05 17.56 31.47
CA ALA A 200 -10.56 16.32 30.88
C ALA A 200 -10.61 15.13 31.86
N GLY A 201 -10.35 15.37 33.15
CA GLY A 201 -10.44 14.35 34.19
C GLY A 201 -11.84 13.73 34.30
N GLU A 202 -12.90 14.56 34.28
CA GLU A 202 -14.30 14.12 34.35
C GLU A 202 -14.73 13.35 33.09
N LEU A 203 -14.13 13.68 31.93
CA LEU A 203 -14.41 13.04 30.64
C LEU A 203 -13.59 11.77 30.38
N SER A 204 -12.78 11.31 31.33
CA SER A 204 -11.93 10.11 31.16
C SER A 204 -12.74 8.87 30.74
N TRP A 205 -13.93 8.68 31.30
CA TRP A 205 -14.81 7.57 30.92
C TRP A 205 -15.26 7.66 29.45
N ALA A 206 -15.54 8.87 28.97
CA ALA A 206 -15.95 9.13 27.60
C ALA A 206 -14.79 8.89 26.63
N LEU A 207 -13.55 9.19 27.03
CA LEU A 207 -12.34 8.86 26.27
C LEU A 207 -12.17 7.35 26.07
N TYR A 208 -12.28 6.55 27.12
CA TYR A 208 -12.16 5.09 27.01
C TYR A 208 -13.29 4.47 26.19
N LEU A 209 -14.51 5.02 26.31
CA LEU A 209 -15.63 4.64 25.45
C LEU A 209 -15.36 4.98 23.99
N LEU A 210 -14.86 6.19 23.71
CA LEU A 210 -14.50 6.67 22.39
C LEU A 210 -13.40 5.79 21.76
N LEU A 211 -12.38 5.41 22.53
CA LEU A 211 -11.36 4.43 22.12
C LEU A 211 -12.00 3.11 21.71
N GLY A 212 -12.81 2.51 22.59
CA GLY A 212 -13.44 1.21 22.34
C GLY A 212 -14.31 1.22 21.08
N ILE A 213 -15.13 2.25 20.91
CA ILE A 213 -16.00 2.39 19.73
C ILE A 213 -15.17 2.64 18.47
N SER A 214 -14.10 3.43 18.54
CA SER A 214 -13.21 3.69 17.40
C SER A 214 -12.47 2.44 16.95
N LEU A 215 -12.03 1.60 17.89
CA LEU A 215 -11.42 0.30 17.58
C LEU A 215 -12.41 -0.64 16.89
N VAL A 216 -13.64 -0.74 17.40
CA VAL A 216 -14.71 -1.53 16.76
C VAL A 216 -15.03 -0.98 15.37
N TYR A 217 -15.13 0.34 15.24
CA TYR A 217 -15.41 0.99 13.96
C TYR A 217 -14.32 0.69 12.92
N GLY A 218 -13.03 0.73 13.27
CA GLY A 218 -11.98 0.36 12.31
C GLY A 218 -12.07 -1.09 11.84
N ILE A 219 -12.48 -2.02 12.69
CA ILE A 219 -12.74 -3.42 12.30
C ILE A 219 -13.93 -3.49 11.35
N THR A 220 -15.07 -2.92 11.73
CA THR A 220 -16.31 -2.99 10.93
C THR A 220 -16.21 -2.20 9.63
N PHE A 221 -15.34 -1.19 9.57
CA PHE A 221 -15.01 -0.40 8.38
C PHE A 221 -14.29 -1.25 7.31
N VAL A 222 -13.31 -2.07 7.71
CA VAL A 222 -12.51 -2.90 6.77
C VAL A 222 -13.18 -4.26 6.48
N MET A 223 -14.06 -4.74 7.36
CA MET A 223 -14.73 -6.03 7.25
C MET A 223 -15.51 -6.26 5.93
N PRO A 224 -16.30 -5.32 5.38
CA PRO A 224 -17.06 -5.55 4.15
C PRO A 224 -16.22 -5.47 2.87
N ILE A 225 -14.96 -5.00 2.96
CA ILE A 225 -14.12 -4.79 1.79
C ILE A 225 -13.43 -6.12 1.41
N GLY A 226 -13.47 -6.53 0.14
CA GLY A 226 -12.93 -7.83 -0.29
C GLY A 226 -11.39 -7.87 -0.32
N GLY A 227 -10.81 -9.08 -0.19
CA GLY A 227 -9.36 -9.32 -0.15
C GLY A 227 -8.55 -8.71 -1.31
N ALA A 228 -9.16 -8.57 -2.49
CA ALA A 228 -8.51 -7.98 -3.66
C ALA A 228 -8.53 -6.45 -3.68
N ASP A 229 -9.47 -5.80 -2.99
CA ASP A 229 -9.52 -4.35 -2.81
C ASP A 229 -8.67 -3.89 -1.60
N MET A 230 -8.15 -4.83 -0.81
CA MET A 230 -7.26 -4.57 0.34
C MET A 230 -6.09 -3.62 0.05
N PRO A 231 -5.44 -3.63 -1.13
CA PRO A 231 -4.34 -2.72 -1.39
C PRO A 231 -4.77 -1.24 -1.31
N VAL A 232 -5.98 -0.92 -1.80
CA VAL A 232 -6.55 0.43 -1.72
C VAL A 232 -6.84 0.79 -0.27
N VAL A 233 -7.38 -0.17 0.51
CA VAL A 233 -7.65 0.02 1.94
C VAL A 233 -6.37 0.27 2.72
N ILE A 234 -5.29 -0.46 2.45
CA ILE A 234 -3.99 -0.25 3.11
C ILE A 234 -3.46 1.14 2.80
N SER A 235 -3.54 1.59 1.55
CA SER A 235 -3.13 2.93 1.16
C SER A 235 -3.97 4.02 1.85
N LEU A 236 -5.29 3.81 1.97
CA LEU A 236 -6.19 4.71 2.69
C LEU A 236 -5.87 4.76 4.18
N LEU A 237 -5.68 3.61 4.82
CA LEU A 237 -5.30 3.53 6.24
C LEU A 237 -3.93 4.14 6.49
N ASN A 238 -3.01 4.08 5.53
CA ASN A 238 -1.71 4.76 5.57
C ASN A 238 -1.84 6.29 5.46
N SER A 239 -2.83 6.78 4.69
CA SER A 239 -3.16 8.20 4.74
C SER A 239 -3.68 8.61 6.12
N LEU A 240 -4.58 7.80 6.70
CA LEU A 240 -5.15 8.06 8.02
C LEU A 240 -4.08 8.06 9.13
N THR A 241 -3.09 7.18 9.09
CA THR A 241 -1.97 7.22 10.06
C THR A 241 -1.12 8.48 9.91
N GLY A 242 -0.90 8.98 8.68
CA GLY A 242 -0.26 10.27 8.45
C GLY A 242 -1.04 11.43 9.08
N ILE A 243 -2.37 11.43 8.93
CA ILE A 243 -3.24 12.42 9.59
C ILE A 243 -3.18 12.28 11.12
N ALA A 244 -3.22 11.06 11.66
CA ALA A 244 -3.11 10.83 13.10
C ALA A 244 -1.74 11.28 13.66
N ALA A 245 -0.65 11.05 12.92
CA ALA A 245 0.68 11.55 13.29
C ALA A 245 0.76 13.08 13.25
N THR A 246 0.05 13.72 12.31
CA THR A 246 -0.09 15.18 12.26
C THR A 246 -0.81 15.70 13.51
N MET A 247 -1.88 15.03 13.93
CA MET A 247 -2.59 15.38 15.15
C MET A 247 -1.69 15.24 16.39
N ALA A 248 -0.95 14.13 16.51
CA ALA A 248 0.05 13.96 17.56
C ALA A 248 1.15 15.05 17.51
N GLY A 249 1.52 15.50 16.30
CA GLY A 249 2.42 16.62 16.11
C GLY A 249 1.85 17.94 16.64
N PHE A 250 0.55 18.21 16.44
CA PHE A 250 -0.09 19.38 17.02
C PHE A 250 -0.18 19.33 18.55
N ILE A 251 -0.44 18.14 19.11
CA ILE A 251 -0.47 17.92 20.56
C ILE A 251 0.86 18.36 21.22
N TYR A 252 1.99 17.98 20.63
CA TYR A 252 3.33 18.32 21.14
C TYR A 252 3.96 19.57 20.51
N SER A 253 3.24 20.29 19.64
CA SER A 253 3.79 21.38 18.83
C SER A 253 5.08 21.01 18.07
N ASN A 254 5.20 19.75 17.63
CA ASN A 254 6.39 19.22 16.96
C ASN A 254 6.28 19.37 15.44
N GLN A 255 7.06 20.31 14.88
CA GLN A 255 7.03 20.60 13.43
C GLN A 255 7.43 19.40 12.56
N ALA A 256 8.38 18.57 13.01
CA ALA A 256 8.81 17.40 12.23
C ALA A 256 7.68 16.37 12.11
N MET A 257 6.93 16.14 13.19
CA MET A 257 5.76 15.25 13.17
C MET A 257 4.61 15.82 12.33
N ILE A 258 4.35 17.13 12.43
CA ILE A 258 3.31 17.80 11.63
C ILE A 258 3.63 17.67 10.13
N LEU A 259 4.83 18.07 9.71
CA LEU A 259 5.24 18.00 8.31
C LEU A 259 5.32 16.55 7.82
N GLY A 260 5.94 15.65 8.59
CA GLY A 260 6.04 14.23 8.24
C GLY A 260 4.66 13.59 8.08
N GLY A 261 3.75 13.84 9.02
CA GLY A 261 2.38 13.34 8.99
C GLY A 261 1.58 13.86 7.79
N ILE A 262 1.65 15.16 7.49
CA ILE A 262 0.96 15.78 6.34
C ILE A 262 1.47 15.17 5.04
N LEU A 263 2.78 15.01 4.89
CA LEU A 263 3.38 14.44 3.68
C LEU A 263 2.92 13.00 3.45
N VAL A 264 2.94 12.16 4.50
CA VAL A 264 2.46 10.77 4.42
C VAL A 264 0.96 10.71 4.15
N GLY A 265 0.17 11.55 4.82
CA GLY A 265 -1.28 11.65 4.61
C GLY A 265 -1.66 12.05 3.19
N ALA A 266 -1.02 13.09 2.67
CA ALA A 266 -1.25 13.56 1.30
C ALA A 266 -0.79 12.53 0.26
N ALA A 267 0.43 11.99 0.39
CA ALA A 267 0.96 10.99 -0.54
C ALA A 267 0.11 9.71 -0.54
N GLY A 268 -0.30 9.23 0.64
CA GLY A 268 -1.19 8.07 0.77
C GLY A 268 -2.55 8.32 0.12
N THR A 269 -3.12 9.51 0.28
CA THR A 269 -4.41 9.86 -0.36
C THR A 269 -4.29 9.88 -1.88
N ILE A 270 -3.23 10.49 -2.42
CA ILE A 270 -2.96 10.54 -3.86
C ILE A 270 -2.77 9.12 -4.41
N LEU A 271 -1.97 8.29 -3.74
CA LEU A 271 -1.75 6.90 -4.14
C LEU A 271 -3.06 6.11 -4.15
N THR A 272 -3.90 6.28 -3.13
CA THR A 272 -5.22 5.64 -3.04
C THR A 272 -6.09 5.98 -4.26
N VAL A 273 -6.12 7.26 -4.66
CA VAL A 273 -6.88 7.72 -5.84
C VAL A 273 -6.30 7.16 -7.14
N LEU A 274 -4.98 7.15 -7.30
CA LEU A 274 -4.32 6.58 -8.47
C LEU A 274 -4.64 5.08 -8.62
N MET A 275 -4.64 4.33 -7.51
CA MET A 275 -5.03 2.92 -7.50
C MET A 275 -6.50 2.74 -7.88
N CYS A 276 -7.39 3.56 -7.33
CA CYS A 276 -8.82 3.54 -7.67
C CYS A 276 -9.05 3.77 -9.18
N ASN A 277 -8.38 4.78 -9.74
CA ASN A 277 -8.45 5.10 -11.17
C ASN A 277 -7.89 3.97 -12.04
N ALA A 278 -6.78 3.36 -11.64
CA ALA A 278 -6.19 2.22 -12.35
C ALA A 278 -7.07 0.95 -12.30
N MET A 279 -7.96 0.84 -11.30
CA MET A 279 -8.98 -0.22 -11.21
C MET A 279 -10.32 0.18 -11.85
N ASN A 280 -10.43 1.39 -12.40
CA ASN A 280 -11.68 2.03 -12.83
C ASN A 280 -12.83 1.90 -11.81
N ARG A 281 -12.50 2.08 -10.52
CA ARG A 281 -13.48 2.08 -9.42
C ARG A 281 -13.31 3.35 -8.61
N SER A 282 -14.41 4.02 -8.29
CA SER A 282 -14.34 5.20 -7.41
C SER A 282 -13.99 4.78 -5.98
N LEU A 283 -13.30 5.66 -5.24
CA LEU A 283 -12.97 5.45 -3.82
C LEU A 283 -14.22 5.15 -2.99
N LEU A 284 -15.34 5.81 -3.29
CA LEU A 284 -16.62 5.61 -2.61
C LEU A 284 -17.18 4.19 -2.86
N ASN A 285 -17.03 3.65 -4.08
CA ASN A 285 -17.44 2.28 -4.42
C ASN A 285 -16.56 1.21 -3.74
N VAL A 286 -15.29 1.54 -3.46
CA VAL A 286 -14.39 0.65 -2.72
C VAL A 286 -14.70 0.67 -1.23
N ILE A 287 -14.84 1.86 -0.63
CA ILE A 287 -15.10 2.04 0.82
C ILE A 287 -16.49 1.53 1.23
N LEU A 288 -17.52 1.85 0.44
CA LEU A 288 -18.88 1.39 0.78
C LEU A 288 -19.09 -0.09 0.51
N GLY A 289 -18.13 -0.75 -0.16
CA GLY A 289 -18.10 -2.19 -0.36
C GLY A 289 -19.28 -2.70 -1.17
N ALA A 290 -19.07 -2.93 -2.48
CA ALA A 290 -19.84 -3.90 -3.26
C ALA A 290 -21.37 -3.90 -3.02
N PHE A 291 -21.99 -2.73 -2.95
CA PHE A 291 -23.45 -2.58 -2.88
C PHE A 291 -24.04 -2.88 -4.25
N GLY A 292 -24.06 -4.17 -4.60
CA GLY A 292 -24.50 -4.66 -5.89
C GLY A 292 -23.66 -4.06 -7.01
N GLY A 293 -22.86 -4.88 -7.67
CA GLY A 293 -22.92 -4.77 -9.12
C GLY A 293 -24.41 -4.88 -9.43
N ALA A 294 -25.07 -3.76 -9.75
CA ALA A 294 -26.40 -3.78 -10.33
C ALA A 294 -26.30 -4.84 -11.40
N GLY A 295 -27.02 -5.97 -11.21
CA GLY A 295 -26.73 -7.23 -11.87
C GLY A 295 -26.40 -6.97 -13.32
N ALA A 296 -25.10 -6.91 -13.61
CA ALA A 296 -24.64 -6.73 -14.95
C ALA A 296 -25.07 -8.03 -15.59
N SER A 297 -26.08 -7.93 -16.45
CA SER A 297 -26.58 -9.04 -17.24
C SER A 297 -25.38 -9.87 -17.64
N ALA A 298 -25.37 -11.15 -17.23
CA ALA A 298 -24.39 -12.09 -17.70
C ALA A 298 -24.44 -12.01 -19.22
N GLY A 299 -23.50 -11.25 -19.81
CA GLY A 299 -23.33 -11.19 -21.24
C GLY A 299 -23.16 -12.62 -21.69
N THR A 300 -23.81 -12.97 -22.79
CA THR A 300 -23.59 -14.22 -23.52
C THR A 300 -22.11 -14.57 -23.44
N GLY A 301 -21.80 -15.72 -22.81
CA GLY A 301 -20.42 -16.13 -22.60
C GLY A 301 -19.63 -16.08 -23.91
N PRO A 302 -18.32 -15.83 -23.85
CA PRO A 302 -17.52 -15.63 -25.05
C PRO A 302 -17.71 -16.79 -26.05
N GLU A 303 -18.04 -16.48 -27.30
CA GLU A 303 -18.13 -17.47 -28.37
C GLU A 303 -16.71 -17.80 -28.88
N GLY A 304 -16.33 -19.07 -28.81
CA GLY A 304 -15.06 -19.57 -29.36
C GLY A 304 -14.55 -20.80 -28.63
N ASP A 305 -13.60 -21.50 -29.25
CA ASP A 305 -12.90 -22.62 -28.61
C ASP A 305 -11.55 -22.15 -28.04
N MET A 306 -11.32 -22.44 -26.77
CA MET A 306 -10.03 -22.28 -26.11
C MET A 306 -8.99 -23.21 -26.75
N LYS A 307 -7.98 -22.62 -27.43
CA LYS A 307 -6.92 -23.38 -28.11
C LYS A 307 -5.75 -23.62 -27.17
N GLU A 308 -5.41 -24.88 -26.95
CA GLU A 308 -4.23 -25.27 -26.16
C GLU A 308 -2.99 -25.34 -27.06
N ILE A 309 -1.81 -25.11 -26.47
CA ILE A 309 -0.51 -25.27 -27.14
C ILE A 309 0.37 -26.23 -26.35
N SER A 310 1.16 -27.03 -27.08
CA SER A 310 2.15 -27.90 -26.46
C SER A 310 3.36 -27.09 -25.97
N MET A 311 4.11 -27.66 -25.02
CA MET A 311 5.31 -27.02 -24.47
C MET A 311 6.35 -26.73 -25.57
N SER A 312 6.57 -27.71 -26.45
CA SER A 312 7.55 -27.63 -27.53
C SER A 312 7.16 -26.58 -28.57
N ASP A 313 5.88 -26.49 -28.94
CA ASP A 313 5.41 -25.46 -29.88
C ASP A 313 5.53 -24.05 -29.29
N ALA A 314 5.26 -23.89 -27.99
CA ALA A 314 5.46 -22.63 -27.29
C ALA A 314 6.94 -22.22 -27.27
N ALA A 315 7.86 -23.17 -27.01
CA ALA A 315 9.30 -22.91 -27.02
C ALA A 315 9.82 -22.49 -28.41
N ILE A 316 9.34 -23.15 -29.47
CA ILE A 316 9.67 -22.82 -30.86
C ILE A 316 9.17 -21.41 -31.20
N LEU A 317 7.90 -21.11 -30.90
CA LEU A 317 7.31 -19.81 -31.17
C LEU A 317 8.09 -18.68 -30.49
N LEU A 318 8.51 -18.87 -29.23
CA LEU A 318 9.30 -17.88 -28.51
C LEU A 318 10.72 -17.74 -29.05
N SER A 319 11.39 -18.85 -29.36
CA SER A 319 12.80 -18.84 -29.79
C SER A 319 13.03 -18.20 -31.17
N TYR A 320 12.03 -18.23 -32.05
CA TYR A 320 12.11 -17.64 -33.39
C TYR A 320 11.44 -16.25 -33.51
N SER A 321 10.94 -15.71 -32.40
CA SER A 321 10.35 -14.37 -32.38
C SER A 321 11.42 -13.29 -32.26
N LYS A 322 11.17 -12.08 -32.77
CA LYS A 322 12.09 -10.95 -32.62
C LYS A 322 11.80 -10.15 -31.36
N SER A 323 10.53 -10.06 -30.98
CA SER A 323 10.07 -9.31 -29.81
C SER A 323 9.08 -10.13 -28.98
N VAL A 324 9.37 -10.25 -27.69
CA VAL A 324 8.53 -10.95 -26.72
C VAL A 324 8.20 -10.00 -25.57
N VAL A 325 6.91 -9.86 -25.27
CA VAL A 325 6.45 -9.07 -24.12
C VAL A 325 5.83 -10.00 -23.08
N ILE A 326 6.41 -9.99 -21.88
CA ILE A 326 5.92 -10.78 -20.76
C ILE A 326 4.97 -9.91 -19.93
N VAL A 327 3.74 -10.39 -19.70
CA VAL A 327 2.74 -9.74 -18.84
C VAL A 327 2.63 -10.54 -17.53
N PRO A 328 3.35 -10.17 -16.47
CA PRO A 328 3.29 -10.84 -15.18
C PRO A 328 1.99 -10.49 -14.43
N GLY A 329 1.39 -11.49 -13.80
CA GLY A 329 0.24 -11.32 -12.90
C GLY A 329 0.46 -11.97 -11.54
N TYR A 330 -0.56 -11.87 -10.68
CA TYR A 330 -0.49 -12.42 -9.32
C TYR A 330 -0.21 -13.94 -9.29
N GLY A 331 -0.58 -14.69 -10.32
CA GLY A 331 -0.26 -16.11 -10.42
C GLY A 331 1.24 -16.42 -10.47
N LEU A 332 2.07 -15.52 -11.02
CA LEU A 332 3.53 -15.65 -11.02
C LEU A 332 4.08 -15.51 -9.59
N ALA A 333 3.56 -14.56 -8.83
CA ALA A 333 3.94 -14.33 -7.43
C ALA A 333 3.56 -15.52 -6.53
N VAL A 334 2.32 -16.01 -6.64
CA VAL A 334 1.84 -17.16 -5.86
C VAL A 334 2.66 -18.42 -6.13
N ALA A 335 3.10 -18.62 -7.37
CA ALA A 335 3.92 -19.76 -7.75
C ALA A 335 5.41 -19.62 -7.40
N GLN A 336 5.86 -18.44 -6.95
CA GLN A 336 7.28 -18.14 -6.73
C GLN A 336 8.13 -18.44 -7.98
N ALA A 337 7.66 -17.94 -9.13
CA ALA A 337 8.23 -18.26 -10.44
C ALA A 337 9.05 -17.11 -11.05
N GLN A 338 9.28 -16.01 -10.32
CA GLN A 338 9.99 -14.81 -10.80
C GLN A 338 11.42 -15.12 -11.29
N HIS A 339 12.20 -15.91 -10.55
CA HIS A 339 13.57 -16.28 -10.95
C HIS A 339 13.60 -17.14 -12.23
N VAL A 340 12.64 -18.07 -12.36
CA VAL A 340 12.53 -18.91 -13.56
C VAL A 340 12.06 -18.09 -14.76
N CYS A 341 11.20 -17.10 -14.52
CA CYS A 341 10.78 -16.17 -15.56
C CYS A 341 11.95 -15.31 -16.07
N HIS A 342 12.85 -14.88 -15.18
CA HIS A 342 14.06 -14.16 -15.58
C HIS A 342 15.07 -15.09 -16.28
N GLU A 343 15.20 -16.34 -15.85
CA GLU A 343 16.00 -17.35 -16.57
C GLU A 343 15.52 -17.53 -18.01
N LEU A 344 14.20 -17.61 -18.23
CA LEU A 344 13.62 -17.67 -19.57
C LEU A 344 13.91 -16.41 -20.39
N ASP A 345 13.79 -15.23 -19.79
CA ASP A 345 14.15 -13.95 -20.41
C ASP A 345 15.61 -13.94 -20.87
N MET A 346 16.56 -14.31 -20.00
CA MET A 346 17.98 -14.40 -20.37
C MET A 346 18.22 -15.38 -21.53
N LEU A 347 17.59 -16.55 -21.52
CA LEU A 347 17.72 -17.54 -22.60
C LEU A 347 17.19 -17.02 -23.94
N LEU A 348 16.11 -16.22 -23.93
CA LEU A 348 15.58 -15.58 -25.12
C LEU A 348 16.48 -14.43 -25.58
N ALA A 349 17.01 -13.63 -24.66
CA ALA A 349 17.94 -12.55 -24.94
C ALA A 349 19.24 -13.06 -25.58
N ASP A 350 19.78 -14.21 -25.11
CA ASP A 350 20.95 -14.86 -25.69
C ASP A 350 20.72 -15.30 -27.16
N LYS A 351 19.47 -15.57 -27.53
CA LYS A 351 19.05 -15.87 -28.91
C LYS A 351 18.77 -14.61 -29.75
N GLY A 352 19.00 -13.41 -29.20
CA GLY A 352 18.78 -12.13 -29.86
C GLY A 352 17.33 -11.66 -29.86
N VAL A 353 16.46 -12.26 -29.03
CA VAL A 353 15.07 -11.85 -28.87
C VAL A 353 15.00 -10.65 -27.92
N GLN A 354 14.29 -9.59 -28.31
CA GLN A 354 14.04 -8.46 -27.42
C GLN A 354 12.91 -8.80 -26.45
N VAL A 355 13.25 -8.95 -25.16
CA VAL A 355 12.28 -9.21 -24.10
C VAL A 355 11.99 -7.93 -23.31
N LYS A 356 10.70 -7.65 -23.09
CA LYS A 356 10.22 -6.56 -22.23
C LYS A 356 9.14 -7.09 -21.28
N TYR A 357 9.03 -6.50 -20.10
CA TYR A 357 7.98 -6.80 -19.13
C TYR A 357 6.95 -5.68 -19.13
N ALA A 358 5.70 -6.01 -19.43
CA ALA A 358 4.57 -5.08 -19.40
C ALA A 358 3.93 -5.08 -18.01
N ILE A 359 4.13 -4.02 -17.24
CA ILE A 359 3.64 -3.92 -15.87
C ILE A 359 2.32 -3.17 -15.83
N HIS A 360 1.28 -3.84 -15.35
CA HIS A 360 -0.01 -3.20 -15.08
C HIS A 360 0.02 -2.56 -13.68
N PRO A 361 -0.47 -1.32 -13.47
CA PRO A 361 -0.37 -0.62 -12.18
C PRO A 361 -0.99 -1.37 -10.98
N VAL A 362 -2.02 -2.17 -11.25
CA VAL A 362 -2.74 -2.98 -10.26
C VAL A 362 -2.46 -4.48 -10.36
N ALA A 363 -1.39 -4.89 -11.05
CA ALA A 363 -0.98 -6.29 -11.07
C ALA A 363 -0.47 -6.73 -9.68
N GLY A 364 -1.15 -7.72 -9.09
CA GLY A 364 -0.77 -8.31 -7.81
C GLY A 364 -1.68 -7.92 -6.64
N ARG A 365 -1.08 -7.76 -5.46
CA ARG A 365 -1.76 -7.41 -4.20
C ARG A 365 -1.21 -6.15 -3.51
N MET A 366 -0.39 -5.36 -4.20
CA MET A 366 0.03 -4.04 -3.73
C MET A 366 0.47 -3.20 -4.96
N PRO A 367 0.44 -1.87 -4.87
CA PRO A 367 1.09 -1.03 -5.88
C PRO A 367 2.56 -1.43 -6.05
N GLY A 368 2.99 -1.59 -7.30
CA GLY A 368 4.36 -1.96 -7.62
C GLY A 368 4.76 -3.39 -7.21
N HIS A 369 3.80 -4.27 -6.86
CA HIS A 369 4.09 -5.64 -6.44
C HIS A 369 4.98 -6.38 -7.46
N MET A 370 4.63 -6.29 -8.75
CA MET A 370 5.39 -6.97 -9.80
C MET A 370 6.78 -6.36 -9.99
N ASN A 371 6.93 -5.03 -9.90
CA ASN A 371 8.23 -4.37 -10.02
C ASN A 371 9.19 -4.85 -8.94
N VAL A 372 8.71 -4.97 -7.69
CA VAL A 372 9.52 -5.43 -6.56
C VAL A 372 9.92 -6.90 -6.72
N LEU A 373 8.99 -7.78 -7.11
CA LEU A 373 9.28 -9.20 -7.30
C LEU A 373 10.23 -9.47 -8.48
N LEU A 374 10.12 -8.71 -9.57
CA LEU A 374 11.02 -8.85 -10.71
C LEU A 374 12.40 -8.27 -10.40
N ALA A 375 12.47 -7.18 -9.63
CA ALA A 375 13.74 -6.66 -9.13
C ALA A 375 14.43 -7.63 -8.17
N GLU A 376 13.69 -8.37 -7.34
CA GLU A 376 14.22 -9.48 -6.52
C GLU A 376 14.80 -10.61 -7.40
N ALA A 377 14.23 -10.82 -8.58
CA ALA A 377 14.73 -11.77 -9.57
C ALA A 377 15.86 -11.20 -10.44
N ASP A 378 16.44 -10.05 -10.09
CA ASP A 378 17.50 -9.33 -10.81
C ASP A 378 17.13 -8.88 -12.23
N VAL A 379 15.83 -8.71 -12.53
CA VAL A 379 15.38 -8.17 -13.82
C VAL A 379 15.75 -6.67 -13.91
N PRO A 380 16.45 -6.23 -14.98
CA PRO A 380 16.79 -4.83 -15.16
C PRO A 380 15.57 -3.92 -15.27
N TYR A 381 15.55 -2.79 -14.54
CA TYR A 381 14.46 -1.81 -14.59
C TYR A 381 14.19 -1.28 -16.01
N SER A 382 15.20 -1.23 -16.89
CA SER A 382 15.03 -0.82 -18.29
C SER A 382 14.15 -1.76 -19.12
N GLN A 383 13.99 -3.00 -18.67
CA GLN A 383 13.08 -3.97 -19.28
C GLN A 383 11.67 -3.89 -18.69
N LEU A 384 11.49 -3.26 -17.51
CA LEU A 384 10.20 -3.06 -16.88
C LEU A 384 9.53 -1.82 -17.46
N VAL A 385 8.54 -2.03 -18.32
CA VAL A 385 7.83 -0.96 -19.03
C VAL A 385 6.42 -0.85 -18.47
N GLU A 386 6.01 0.37 -18.15
CA GLU A 386 4.65 0.66 -17.67
C GLU A 386 3.62 0.45 -18.79
N MET A 387 2.39 0.18 -18.39
CA MET A 387 1.28 -0.17 -19.30
C MET A 387 1.05 0.87 -20.42
N ASP A 388 1.12 2.16 -20.12
CA ASP A 388 0.82 3.22 -21.11
C ASP A 388 1.86 3.24 -22.23
N ASP A 389 3.14 3.07 -21.87
CA ASP A 389 4.25 3.07 -22.83
C ASP A 389 4.22 1.80 -23.69
N ILE A 390 4.07 0.62 -23.05
CA ILE A 390 4.11 -0.66 -23.78
C ILE A 390 2.91 -0.84 -24.71
N ASN A 391 1.75 -0.26 -24.37
CA ASN A 391 0.55 -0.31 -25.20
C ASN A 391 0.75 0.35 -26.58
N THR A 392 1.68 1.30 -26.71
CA THR A 392 2.02 1.91 -28.02
C THR A 392 2.83 0.99 -28.92
N GLU A 393 3.54 0.02 -28.34
CA GLU A 393 4.45 -0.89 -29.05
C GLU A 393 3.86 -2.29 -29.28
N ILE A 394 2.85 -2.70 -28.51
CA ILE A 394 2.30 -4.07 -28.51
C ILE A 394 1.84 -4.55 -29.90
N ALA A 395 1.31 -3.65 -30.74
CA ALA A 395 0.88 -4.01 -32.10
C ALA A 395 2.04 -4.52 -32.99
N ASN A 396 3.28 -4.14 -32.67
CA ASN A 396 4.50 -4.59 -33.36
C ASN A 396 5.18 -5.76 -32.65
N THR A 397 4.58 -6.31 -31.58
CA THR A 397 5.13 -7.43 -30.82
C THR A 397 4.77 -8.77 -31.45
N ASP A 398 5.77 -9.66 -31.60
CA ASP A 398 5.55 -10.99 -32.19
C ASP A 398 4.80 -11.93 -31.24
N VAL A 399 5.17 -11.96 -29.96
CA VAL A 399 4.53 -12.81 -28.95
C VAL A 399 4.33 -12.08 -27.63
N VAL A 400 3.12 -12.15 -27.10
CA VAL A 400 2.83 -11.75 -25.71
C VAL A 400 2.66 -12.99 -24.84
N VAL A 401 3.42 -13.08 -23.75
CA VAL A 401 3.34 -14.18 -22.78
C VAL A 401 2.67 -13.65 -21.50
N VAL A 402 1.41 -14.02 -21.29
CA VAL A 402 0.64 -13.67 -20.10
C VAL A 402 0.84 -14.73 -19.02
N ILE A 403 1.45 -14.37 -17.89
CA ILE A 403 1.78 -15.32 -16.82
C ILE A 403 0.93 -15.04 -15.59
N GLY A 404 -0.13 -15.83 -15.40
CA GLY A 404 -0.96 -15.73 -14.19
C GLY A 404 -1.70 -14.40 -14.04
N ALA A 405 -1.85 -13.64 -15.12
CA ALA A 405 -2.71 -12.47 -15.23
C ALA A 405 -4.05 -12.85 -15.88
N ASN A 406 -5.12 -12.15 -15.51
CA ASN A 406 -6.45 -12.38 -16.07
C ASN A 406 -7.16 -11.06 -16.38
N ASP A 407 -7.65 -10.34 -15.37
CA ASP A 407 -8.48 -9.16 -15.60
C ASP A 407 -7.70 -8.01 -16.26
N VAL A 408 -6.41 -7.85 -15.93
CA VAL A 408 -5.50 -6.82 -16.46
C VAL A 408 -5.18 -6.95 -17.97
N VAL A 409 -5.60 -8.04 -18.60
CA VAL A 409 -5.45 -8.28 -20.04
C VAL A 409 -6.79 -8.55 -20.72
N ASN A 410 -7.92 -8.36 -20.03
CA ASN A 410 -9.24 -8.78 -20.53
C ASN A 410 -9.87 -7.73 -21.47
N PRO A 411 -10.04 -8.02 -22.78
CA PRO A 411 -10.61 -7.08 -23.75
C PRO A 411 -12.04 -6.65 -23.44
N ALA A 412 -12.76 -7.39 -22.60
CA ALA A 412 -14.10 -7.03 -22.14
C ALA A 412 -14.14 -5.64 -21.46
N ALA A 413 -13.02 -5.15 -20.94
CA ALA A 413 -12.91 -3.79 -20.41
C ALA A 413 -13.12 -2.70 -21.49
N ILE A 414 -12.77 -2.99 -22.75
CA ILE A 414 -12.87 -2.07 -23.88
C ILE A 414 -14.13 -2.36 -24.70
N ASN A 415 -14.38 -3.64 -24.99
CA ASN A 415 -15.38 -4.07 -25.97
C ASN A 415 -16.79 -4.15 -25.39
N ASN A 416 -16.94 -4.34 -24.08
CA ASN A 416 -18.22 -4.62 -23.45
C ASN A 416 -18.56 -3.59 -22.37
N PRO A 417 -19.38 -2.57 -22.68
CA PRO A 417 -19.83 -1.56 -21.72
C PRO A 417 -20.61 -2.13 -20.52
N GLY A 418 -21.17 -3.34 -20.64
CA GLY A 418 -21.87 -4.03 -19.56
C GLY A 418 -20.97 -4.85 -18.65
N SER A 419 -19.66 -4.94 -18.95
CA SER A 419 -18.72 -5.70 -18.13
C SER A 419 -18.47 -5.02 -16.77
N PRO A 420 -18.31 -5.77 -15.67
CA PRO A 420 -17.90 -5.21 -14.37
C PRO A 420 -16.56 -4.46 -14.40
N ILE A 421 -15.74 -4.69 -15.42
CA ILE A 421 -14.44 -4.05 -15.64
C ILE A 421 -14.47 -3.06 -16.83
N ALA A 422 -15.64 -2.72 -17.36
CA ALA A 422 -15.77 -1.77 -18.46
C ALA A 422 -15.09 -0.44 -18.12
N GLY A 423 -14.23 0.06 -19.02
CA GLY A 423 -13.44 1.29 -18.85
C GLY A 423 -12.15 1.14 -18.04
N MET A 424 -11.84 -0.05 -17.50
CA MET A 424 -10.54 -0.31 -16.88
C MET A 424 -9.42 -0.22 -17.93
N PRO A 425 -8.36 0.58 -17.70
CA PRO A 425 -7.16 0.48 -18.51
C PRO A 425 -6.63 -0.95 -18.45
N ILE A 426 -6.26 -1.52 -19.59
CA ILE A 426 -5.70 -2.88 -19.68
C ILE A 426 -4.43 -2.86 -20.51
N ILE A 427 -3.61 -3.88 -20.36
CA ILE A 427 -2.55 -4.17 -21.33
C ILE A 427 -3.23 -4.75 -22.58
N ASN A 428 -3.02 -4.11 -23.73
CA ASN A 428 -3.68 -4.45 -24.98
C ASN A 428 -3.11 -5.69 -25.67
N ALA A 429 -2.90 -6.77 -24.91
CA ALA A 429 -2.30 -8.02 -25.37
C ALA A 429 -2.98 -8.58 -26.64
N HIS A 430 -4.28 -8.34 -26.82
CA HIS A 430 -5.06 -8.73 -27.99
C HIS A 430 -4.60 -8.10 -29.31
N PHE A 431 -3.80 -7.02 -29.31
CA PHE A 431 -3.22 -6.47 -30.54
C PHE A 431 -1.93 -7.18 -30.99
N ALA A 432 -1.33 -8.03 -30.16
CA ALA A 432 -0.13 -8.77 -30.54
C ALA A 432 -0.40 -9.80 -31.64
N ARG A 433 0.68 -10.24 -32.32
CA ARG A 433 0.59 -11.25 -33.41
C ARG A 433 0.22 -12.64 -32.88
N ASN A 434 0.85 -13.07 -31.79
CA ASN A 434 0.54 -14.31 -31.09
C ASN A 434 0.50 -14.07 -29.58
N ILE A 435 -0.34 -14.82 -28.86
CA ILE A 435 -0.51 -14.67 -27.42
C ILE A 435 -0.43 -16.04 -26.77
N ILE A 436 0.42 -16.20 -25.76
CA ILE A 436 0.50 -17.39 -24.92
C ILE A 436 0.01 -17.01 -23.53
N VAL A 437 -0.98 -17.74 -23.00
CA VAL A 437 -1.51 -17.52 -21.65
C VAL A 437 -1.17 -18.72 -20.77
N MET A 438 -0.40 -18.49 -19.71
CA MET A 438 0.00 -19.49 -18.74
C MET A 438 -0.91 -19.43 -17.50
N LYS A 439 -1.68 -20.51 -17.26
CA LYS A 439 -2.58 -20.60 -16.10
C LYS A 439 -2.84 -22.04 -15.68
N ARG A 440 -3.28 -22.26 -14.44
CA ARG A 440 -3.52 -23.62 -13.90
C ARG A 440 -4.73 -24.35 -14.50
N GLY A 441 -5.73 -23.61 -14.99
CA GLY A 441 -6.97 -24.18 -15.49
C GLY A 441 -7.91 -23.09 -16.01
N ARG A 442 -9.20 -23.40 -16.19
CA ARG A 442 -10.20 -22.46 -16.77
C ARG A 442 -10.83 -21.49 -15.75
N GLY A 443 -10.30 -21.43 -14.53
CA GLY A 443 -10.79 -20.54 -13.48
C GLY A 443 -10.80 -19.06 -13.87
N LYS A 444 -11.69 -18.31 -13.21
CA LYS A 444 -11.92 -16.87 -13.41
C LYS A 444 -10.93 -16.01 -12.62
N GLY A 445 -10.88 -14.72 -12.98
CA GLY A 445 -10.06 -13.71 -12.33
C GLY A 445 -10.73 -13.14 -11.09
N TYR A 446 -10.28 -11.95 -10.65
CA TYR A 446 -10.88 -11.25 -9.52
C TYR A 446 -12.30 -10.80 -9.83
N ALA A 447 -12.54 -10.24 -11.02
CA ALA A 447 -13.85 -9.76 -11.44
C ALA A 447 -14.91 -10.86 -11.61
N GLY A 448 -14.56 -12.14 -11.45
CA GLY A 448 -15.51 -13.25 -11.53
C GLY A 448 -16.12 -13.45 -12.92
N ILE A 449 -15.51 -12.84 -13.94
CA ILE A 449 -15.89 -12.97 -15.36
C ILE A 449 -14.92 -13.86 -16.12
N GLU A 450 -15.39 -14.41 -17.24
CA GLU A 450 -14.52 -15.05 -18.20
C GLU A 450 -13.80 -14.00 -19.05
N ASN A 451 -12.64 -14.37 -19.56
CA ASN A 451 -11.79 -13.45 -20.30
C ASN A 451 -11.88 -13.74 -21.79
N GLU A 452 -12.34 -12.75 -22.54
CA GLU A 452 -12.52 -12.82 -23.99
C GLU A 452 -11.19 -13.10 -24.71
N LEU A 453 -10.05 -12.68 -24.15
CA LEU A 453 -8.71 -12.93 -24.69
C LEU A 453 -8.44 -14.43 -24.92
N PHE A 454 -8.97 -15.29 -24.04
CA PHE A 454 -8.70 -16.72 -24.07
C PHE A 454 -9.36 -17.43 -25.26
N PHE A 455 -10.33 -16.76 -25.89
CA PHE A 455 -11.08 -17.23 -27.04
C PHE A 455 -10.61 -16.59 -28.35
N ASP A 456 -9.71 -15.60 -28.27
CA ASP A 456 -9.13 -14.97 -29.45
C ASP A 456 -8.37 -16.01 -30.31
N PRO A 457 -8.56 -16.04 -31.64
CA PRO A 457 -7.92 -17.02 -32.52
C PRO A 457 -6.39 -16.99 -32.49
N LYS A 458 -5.76 -15.89 -32.05
CA LYS A 458 -4.30 -15.72 -31.88
C LYS A 458 -3.81 -16.19 -30.52
N THR A 459 -4.72 -16.44 -29.58
CA THR A 459 -4.38 -16.88 -28.23
C THR A 459 -4.21 -18.39 -28.14
N ARG A 460 -3.22 -18.80 -27.36
CA ARG A 460 -2.90 -20.17 -27.05
C ARG A 460 -2.74 -20.34 -25.54
N LEU A 461 -3.38 -21.35 -24.97
CA LEU A 461 -3.39 -21.62 -23.54
C LEU A 461 -2.37 -22.70 -23.21
N LEU A 462 -1.52 -22.41 -22.24
CA LEU A 462 -0.52 -23.31 -21.71
C LEU A 462 -0.86 -23.63 -20.25
N PHE A 463 -1.42 -24.82 -20.04
CA PHE A 463 -1.93 -25.20 -18.73
C PHE A 463 -0.85 -25.75 -17.79
N GLY A 464 -0.93 -25.34 -16.52
CA GLY A 464 -0.11 -25.90 -15.43
C GLY A 464 0.20 -24.89 -14.33
N ASN A 465 0.95 -25.34 -13.32
CA ASN A 465 1.54 -24.42 -12.34
C ASN A 465 2.56 -23.52 -13.05
N ALA A 466 2.54 -22.22 -12.78
CA ALA A 466 3.39 -21.25 -13.47
C ALA A 466 4.89 -21.56 -13.33
N LYS A 467 5.33 -22.03 -12.15
CA LYS A 467 6.74 -22.39 -11.93
C LYS A 467 7.14 -23.60 -12.75
N ASP A 468 6.39 -24.69 -12.67
CA ASP A 468 6.70 -25.94 -13.37
C ASP A 468 6.65 -25.77 -14.89
N THR A 469 5.68 -25.01 -15.39
CA THR A 469 5.55 -24.71 -16.82
C THR A 469 6.69 -23.81 -17.30
N LEU A 470 7.04 -22.75 -16.56
CA LEU A 470 8.19 -21.91 -16.92
C LEU A 470 9.51 -22.70 -16.92
N GLN A 471 9.73 -23.60 -15.95
CA GLN A 471 10.94 -24.43 -15.89
C GLN A 471 11.07 -25.37 -17.09
N LYS A 472 9.95 -26.01 -17.47
CA LYS A 472 9.90 -26.86 -18.66
C LYS A 472 10.11 -26.03 -19.93
N LEU A 473 9.53 -24.84 -20.00
CA LEU A 473 9.67 -23.94 -21.15
C LEU A 473 11.12 -23.49 -21.32
N ALA A 474 11.76 -23.04 -20.24
CA ALA A 474 13.17 -22.67 -20.24
C ALA A 474 14.07 -23.84 -20.66
N SER A 475 13.77 -25.05 -20.18
CA SER A 475 14.51 -26.27 -20.58
C SER A 475 14.37 -26.59 -22.07
N GLU A 476 13.18 -26.42 -22.65
CA GLU A 476 12.95 -26.62 -24.08
C GLU A 476 13.56 -25.51 -24.94
N VAL A 477 13.50 -24.25 -24.51
CA VAL A 477 14.18 -23.15 -25.21
C VAL A 477 15.69 -23.38 -25.25
N LYS A 478 16.25 -23.97 -24.18
CA LYS A 478 17.66 -24.34 -24.11
C LYS A 478 18.03 -25.54 -24.99
N SER A 479 17.09 -26.46 -25.23
CA SER A 479 17.29 -27.64 -26.09
C SER A 479 17.25 -27.28 -27.57
N LEU A 480 16.51 -26.24 -27.93
CA LEU A 480 16.50 -25.63 -29.26
C LEU A 480 17.83 -24.89 -29.44
N HIS A 481 18.75 -25.41 -30.25
CA HIS A 481 19.99 -24.72 -30.62
C HIS A 481 19.73 -23.61 -31.62
#